data_AF-A0A528TWC8-F1
#
_entry.id   AF-A0A528TWC8-F1
#
_cell.length_a   1.000
_cell.length_b   1.000
_cell.length_c   1.000
_cell.angle_alpha   90.00
_cell.angle_beta   90.00
_cell.angle_gamma   90.00
#
_symmetry.space_group_name_H-M   'P 1'
#
loop_
_entity.id
_entity.type
_entity.pdbx_description
1 polymer ?
#
loop_
_entity_poly.entity_id
_entity_poly.type
_entity_poly.pdbx_seq_one_letter_code
_entity_poly.pdbx_strand_id
1 'polypeptide(L)'
;MLHAFRSLVSAELSIVQILPQADKVVLVARPKATESCCPSCGCRTGRVHSHYMRRVADLPWQGRVVEIRLHARRFRCADPQCRQRIFTERLPETVQPRA
;
A
#
# COMPACT_ATOMS: atom_id res chain seq x y z
N MET A 1 -21.01 -14.05 5.21
CA MET A 1 -22.00 -12.96 5.21
C MET A 1 -21.27 -11.63 5.35
N LEU A 2 -21.11 -10.92 4.22
CA LEU A 2 -20.83 -9.47 4.12
C LEU A 2 -19.71 -8.87 4.98
N HIS A 3 -18.49 -9.40 4.91
CA HIS A 3 -17.31 -8.57 5.20
C HIS A 3 -17.00 -7.72 3.97
N ALA A 4 -17.82 -6.69 3.84
CA ALA A 4 -17.51 -5.39 3.28
C ALA A 4 -16.75 -5.41 1.96
N PHE A 5 -17.47 -5.00 0.90
CA PHE A 5 -16.89 -4.09 -0.09
C PHE A 5 -16.36 -2.84 0.65
N ARG A 6 -15.22 -2.98 1.36
CA ARG A 6 -14.38 -1.84 1.71
C ARG A 6 -14.02 -1.23 0.37
N SER A 7 -14.41 0.03 0.19
CA SER A 7 -14.18 0.87 -0.98
C SER A 7 -13.10 0.31 -1.91
N LEU A 8 -13.43 0.13 -3.20
CA LEU A 8 -12.52 -0.37 -4.25
C LEU A 8 -11.14 0.33 -4.22
N VAL A 9 -11.08 1.52 -3.63
CA VAL A 9 -9.87 2.24 -3.29
C VAL A 9 -10.00 2.76 -1.85
N SER A 10 -9.11 2.32 -0.96
CA SER A 10 -8.97 2.87 0.40
C SER A 10 -8.74 4.38 0.38
N ALA A 11 -9.19 5.10 1.41
CA ALA A 11 -8.93 6.54 1.55
C ALA A 11 -7.42 6.86 1.56
N GLU A 12 -6.58 5.91 1.98
CA GLU A 12 -5.12 6.02 2.02
C GLU A 12 -4.46 6.00 0.63
N LEU A 13 -5.18 5.60 -0.43
CA LEU A 13 -4.62 5.39 -1.76
C LEU A 13 -5.18 6.36 -2.81
N SER A 14 -4.31 6.78 -3.73
CA SER A 14 -4.70 7.40 -4.99
C SER A 14 -4.42 6.45 -6.15
N ILE A 15 -5.40 6.27 -7.03
CA ILE A 15 -5.19 5.60 -8.32
C ILE A 15 -4.46 6.57 -9.23
N VAL A 16 -3.31 6.14 -9.76
CA VAL A 16 -2.46 6.93 -10.65
C VAL A 16 -2.54 6.45 -12.09
N GLN A 17 -2.93 5.20 -12.29
CA GLN A 17 -3.08 4.62 -13.62
C GLN A 17 -4.11 3.50 -13.62
N ILE A 18 -4.87 3.42 -14.71
CA ILE A 18 -5.78 2.31 -15.00
C ILE A 18 -5.27 1.66 -16.28
N LEU A 19 -5.03 0.35 -16.22
CA LEU A 19 -4.47 -0.44 -17.31
C LEU A 19 -5.46 -1.55 -17.67
N PRO A 20 -6.28 -1.36 -18.71
CA PRO A 20 -7.13 -2.42 -19.24
C PRO A 20 -6.28 -3.56 -19.81
N GLN A 21 -6.67 -4.81 -19.55
CA GLN A 21 -6.12 -6.02 -20.15
C GLN A 21 -7.27 -6.92 -20.61
N ALA A 22 -6.96 -8.00 -21.34
CA ALA A 22 -7.97 -8.87 -21.94
C ALA A 22 -8.91 -9.51 -20.91
N ASP A 23 -8.39 -9.93 -19.75
CA ASP A 23 -9.11 -10.67 -18.70
C ASP A 23 -9.25 -9.89 -17.39
N LYS A 24 -8.56 -8.74 -17.27
CA LYS A 24 -8.48 -7.97 -16.02
C LYS A 24 -8.33 -6.48 -16.24
N VAL A 25 -8.60 -5.72 -15.19
CA VAL A 25 -8.23 -4.30 -15.09
C VAL A 25 -7.19 -4.16 -14.00
N VAL A 26 -6.03 -3.59 -14.33
CA VAL A 26 -4.99 -3.31 -13.34
C VAL A 26 -5.11 -1.86 -12.89
N LEU A 27 -5.34 -1.67 -11.59
CA LEU A 27 -5.32 -0.37 -10.93
C LEU A 27 -3.95 -0.16 -10.30
N VAL A 28 -3.18 0.79 -10.82
CA VAL A 28 -1.92 1.22 -10.21
C VAL A 28 -2.23 2.29 -9.18
N ALA A 29 -1.86 2.02 -7.94
CA ALA A 29 -2.13 2.89 -6.81
C ALA A 29 -0.84 3.34 -6.12
N ARG A 30 -0.87 4.51 -5.50
CA ARG A 30 0.16 4.98 -4.57
C ARG A 30 -0.48 5.44 -3.27
N PRO A 31 0.21 5.34 -2.13
CA PRO A 31 -0.26 5.96 -0.90
C PRO A 31 -0.29 7.49 -1.03
N LYS A 32 -1.29 8.12 -0.40
CA LYS A 32 -1.44 9.58 -0.35
C LYS A 32 -0.50 10.23 0.66
N ALA A 33 -0.28 9.58 1.79
CA ALA A 33 0.62 10.08 2.82
C ALA A 33 2.03 10.23 2.26
N THR A 34 2.80 11.21 2.73
CA THR A 34 4.22 11.38 2.36
C THR A 34 5.16 10.75 3.39
N GLU A 35 4.62 10.37 4.55
CA GLU A 35 5.36 9.88 5.71
C GLU A 35 4.69 8.65 6.31
N SER A 36 5.46 7.87 7.07
CA SER A 36 4.96 6.74 7.84
C SER A 36 5.62 6.71 9.23
N CYS A 37 4.91 6.17 10.22
CA CYS A 37 5.49 5.90 11.53
C CYS A 37 6.28 4.59 11.50
N CYS A 38 7.46 4.58 12.11
CA CYS A 38 8.25 3.38 12.33
C CYS A 38 7.47 2.42 13.25
N PRO A 39 7.26 1.14 12.88
CA PRO A 39 6.47 0.23 13.70
C PRO A 39 7.20 -0.21 14.98
N SER A 40 8.51 0.03 15.10
CA SER A 40 9.29 -0.33 16.31
C SER A 40 9.34 0.79 17.35
N CYS A 41 9.56 2.05 16.93
CA CYS A 41 9.73 3.18 17.86
C CYS A 41 8.65 4.27 17.72
N GLY A 42 7.74 4.17 16.75
CA GLY A 42 6.70 5.18 16.50
C GLY A 42 7.18 6.44 15.78
N CYS A 43 8.49 6.64 15.62
CA CYS A 43 9.06 7.83 14.98
C CYS A 43 8.51 8.02 13.55
N ARG A 44 7.96 9.21 13.28
CA ARG A 44 7.44 9.62 11.96
C ARG A 44 8.58 10.03 11.05
N THR A 45 8.55 9.56 9.80
CA THR A 45 9.61 9.86 8.83
C THR A 45 9.08 9.85 7.40
N GLY A 46 9.53 10.81 6.60
CA GLY A 46 9.38 10.85 5.14
C GLY A 46 10.61 10.34 4.38
N ARG A 47 11.64 9.83 5.08
CA ARG A 47 12.91 9.41 4.46
C ARG A 47 12.74 8.11 3.70
N VAL A 48 12.42 8.18 2.41
CA VAL A 48 12.25 7.00 1.56
C VAL A 48 13.60 6.32 1.34
N HIS A 49 13.65 5.02 1.59
CA HIS A 49 14.78 4.16 1.26
C HIS A 49 14.68 3.62 -0.16
N SER A 50 13.53 3.05 -0.50
CA SER A 50 13.26 2.44 -1.80
C SER A 50 11.76 2.38 -2.09
N HIS A 51 11.41 2.29 -3.37
CA HIS A 51 10.06 2.00 -3.82
C HIS A 51 10.00 0.55 -4.30
N TYR A 52 8.84 -0.08 -4.19
CA TYR A 52 8.62 -1.41 -4.74
C TYR A 52 7.15 -1.63 -5.08
N MET A 53 6.89 -2.58 -5.97
CA MET A 53 5.54 -2.95 -6.37
C MET A 53 5.01 -4.10 -5.54
N ARG A 54 3.77 -3.96 -5.05
CA ARG A 54 3.05 -5.01 -4.32
C ARG A 54 1.67 -5.22 -4.92
N ARG A 55 1.32 -6.48 -5.20
CA ARG A 55 -0.07 -6.87 -5.44
C ARG A 55 -0.80 -6.98 -4.10
N VAL A 56 -1.89 -6.24 -3.92
CA VAL A 56 -2.56 -6.13 -2.61
C VAL A 56 -3.99 -6.66 -2.58
N ALA A 57 -4.67 -6.75 -3.72
CA ALA A 57 -5.98 -7.35 -3.82
C ALA A 57 -6.27 -7.80 -5.26
N ASP A 58 -7.10 -8.84 -5.37
CA ASP A 58 -7.85 -9.18 -6.56
C ASP A 58 -9.34 -9.08 -6.21
N LEU A 59 -10.08 -8.22 -6.90
CA LEU A 59 -11.52 -8.03 -6.65
C LEU A 59 -12.29 -8.41 -7.92
N PRO A 60 -13.28 -9.31 -7.86
CA PRO A 60 -14.17 -9.52 -8.99
C PRO A 60 -15.04 -8.28 -9.16
N TRP A 61 -14.98 -7.64 -10.34
CA TRP A 61 -15.83 -6.51 -10.71
C TRP A 61 -16.49 -6.78 -12.07
N GLN A 62 -17.82 -6.93 -12.08
CA GLN A 62 -18.63 -7.17 -13.28
C GLN A 62 -18.09 -8.29 -14.19
N GLY A 63 -17.65 -9.41 -13.59
CA GLY A 63 -17.12 -10.56 -14.34
C GLY A 63 -15.66 -10.42 -14.80
N ARG A 64 -14.98 -9.33 -14.42
CA ARG A 64 -13.55 -9.11 -14.68
C ARG A 64 -12.75 -9.10 -13.38
N VAL A 65 -11.51 -9.58 -13.43
CA VAL A 65 -10.59 -9.47 -12.29
C VAL A 65 -10.07 -8.04 -12.21
N VAL A 66 -10.12 -7.43 -11.03
CA VAL A 66 -9.45 -6.14 -10.77
C VAL A 66 -8.24 -6.41 -9.89
N GLU A 67 -7.06 -6.14 -10.41
CA GLU A 67 -5.80 -6.30 -9.67
C GLU A 67 -5.30 -4.93 -9.22
N ILE A 68 -5.05 -4.77 -7.91
CA ILE A 68 -4.42 -3.54 -7.38
C ILE A 68 -2.92 -3.75 -7.26
N ARG A 69 -2.16 -2.97 -8.05
CA ARG A 69 -0.71 -2.85 -7.97
C ARG A 69 -0.32 -1.58 -7.22
N LEU A 70 0.17 -1.76 -6.00
CA LEU A 70 0.58 -0.67 -5.12
C LEU A 70 2.07 -0.34 -5.30
N HIS A 71 2.37 0.92 -5.64
CA HIS A 71 3.69 1.54 -5.50
C HIS A 71 3.94 1.85 -4.01
N ALA A 72 4.41 0.86 -3.27
CA ALA A 72 4.71 0.99 -1.84
C ALA A 72 6.14 1.50 -1.60
N ARG A 73 6.38 2.07 -0.42
CA ARG A 73 7.71 2.52 -0.01
C ARG A 73 8.27 1.68 1.13
N ARG A 74 9.59 1.63 1.19
CA ARG A 74 10.33 1.38 2.43
C ARG A 74 10.90 2.70 2.91
N PHE A 75 10.81 2.97 4.21
CA PHE A 75 11.33 4.17 4.85
C PHE A 75 12.56 3.85 5.70
N ARG A 76 13.44 4.84 5.87
CA ARG A 76 14.50 4.84 6.88
C ARG A 76 13.97 5.51 8.15
N CYS A 77 14.08 4.82 9.28
CA CYS A 77 13.75 5.41 10.58
C CYS A 77 14.65 6.62 10.84
N ALA A 78 14.07 7.70 11.38
CA ALA A 78 14.81 8.90 11.73
C ALA A 78 15.46 8.82 13.12
N ASP A 79 15.05 7.88 13.96
CA ASP A 79 15.63 7.65 15.28
C ASP A 79 16.96 6.85 15.17
N PRO A 80 18.11 7.46 15.55
CA PRO A 80 19.41 6.81 15.53
C PRO A 80 19.58 5.70 16.58
N GLN A 81 18.71 5.59 17.58
CA GLN A 81 18.73 4.49 18.55
C GLN A 81 17.82 3.32 18.17
N CYS A 82 16.91 3.53 17.21
CA CYS A 82 15.99 2.48 16.76
C CYS A 82 16.74 1.35 16.03
N ARG A 83 16.57 0.11 16.52
CA ARG A 83 17.12 -1.11 15.89
C ARG A 83 16.54 -1.33 14.48
N GLN A 84 15.29 -0.93 14.26
CA GLN A 84 14.65 -1.02 12.95
C GLN A 84 15.03 0.17 12.06
N ARG A 85 16.15 0.06 11.35
CA ARG A 85 16.66 1.11 10.46
C ARG A 85 15.81 1.33 9.23
N ILE A 86 15.27 0.25 8.65
CA ILE A 86 14.41 0.28 7.46
C ILE A 86 13.12 -0.44 7.79
N PHE A 87 12.00 0.13 7.36
CA PHE A 87 10.70 -0.50 7.53
C PHE A 87 9.81 -0.29 6.31
N THR A 88 8.90 -1.24 6.10
CA THR A 88 7.90 -1.14 5.04
C THR A 88 6.80 -0.18 5.46
N GLU A 89 6.36 0.66 4.53
CA GLU A 89 5.21 1.53 4.71
C GLU A 89 3.99 0.76 5.21
N ARG A 90 3.32 1.31 6.23
CA ARG A 90 2.11 0.72 6.82
C ARG A 90 0.89 1.43 6.27
N LEU A 91 -0.07 0.65 5.77
CA LEU A 91 -1.35 1.12 5.22
C LEU A 91 -2.47 0.32 5.89
N PRO A 92 -2.74 0.55 7.18
CA PRO A 92 -3.60 -0.33 7.99
C PRO A 92 -5.04 -0.42 7.47
N GLU A 93 -5.57 0.60 6.80
CA GLU A 93 -6.92 0.53 6.22
C GLU A 93 -6.96 -0.28 4.92
N THR A 94 -5.81 -0.38 4.25
CA THR A 94 -5.67 -0.99 2.92
C THR A 94 -5.12 -2.41 2.96
N VAL A 95 -4.04 -2.62 3.71
CA VAL A 95 -3.23 -3.84 3.63
C VAL A 95 -2.72 -4.24 5.00
N GLN A 96 -3.09 -5.44 5.44
CA GLN A 96 -2.51 -6.01 6.64
C GLN A 96 -1.04 -6.39 6.41
N PRO A 97 -0.20 -6.29 7.45
CA PRO A 97 1.13 -6.90 7.44
C PRO A 97 1.05 -8.37 7.08
N ARG A 98 1.96 -8.87 6.23
CA ARG A 98 2.13 -10.33 6.09
C ARG A 98 2.85 -10.84 7.34
N ALA A 99 2.35 -11.94 7.91
CA ALA A 99 3.02 -12.69 8.96
C ALA A 99 4.28 -13.38 8.42
#